data_AF-A0A524F0E8-F1
#
_entry.id   AF-A0A524F0E8-F1
#
_cell.length_a   1.000
_cell.length_b   1.000
_cell.length_c   1.000
_cell.angle_alpha   90.00
_cell.angle_beta   90.00
_cell.angle_gamma   90.00
#
_symmetry.space_group_name_H-M   'P 1'
#
loop_
_entity.id
_entity.type
_entity.pdbx_description
1 polymer ?
#
loop_
_entity_poly.entity_id
_entity_poly.type
_entity_poly.pdbx_seq_one_letter_code
_entity_poly.pdbx_strand_id
1 'polypeptide(L)'
;MTKEYSDKTARQVRNKNNKIFAQFQQSPYFSKMFKYCQKEAKYVVEELGEFLYDYELIEPEDWTINQFLGQTYNIQRKCMYSKIFFKALPKVIYHFSLFCEKNNIGSFKKEKIEEFWQDLREGYYEDTFYSSWEEGYQIRQREYKIFFEF
;
A
#
# COMPACT_ATOMS: atom_id res chain seq x y z
N MET A 1 26.52 -1.52 -10.15
CA MET A 1 26.25 -0.09 -9.92
C MET A 1 25.10 0.01 -8.95
N THR A 2 25.29 0.67 -7.82
CA THR A 2 24.22 0.97 -6.85
C THR A 2 23.30 2.01 -7.49
N LYS A 3 21.99 1.79 -7.52
CA LYS A 3 21.05 2.86 -7.92
C LYS A 3 21.16 3.98 -6.89
N GLU A 4 21.13 5.22 -7.34
CA GLU A 4 21.13 6.41 -6.49
C GLU A 4 19.81 7.17 -6.64
N TYR A 5 19.34 7.76 -5.54
CA TYR A 5 18.16 8.60 -5.55
C TYR A 5 18.40 9.86 -6.37
N SER A 6 17.41 10.29 -7.17
CA SER A 6 17.37 11.64 -7.71
C SER A 6 15.94 12.12 -7.91
N ASP A 7 15.69 13.41 -7.68
CA ASP A 7 14.35 14.01 -7.86
C ASP A 7 13.82 13.81 -9.29
N LYS A 8 14.71 13.82 -10.28
CA LYS A 8 14.36 13.58 -11.67
C LYS A 8 13.82 12.16 -11.86
N THR A 9 14.51 11.16 -11.31
CA THR A 9 14.08 9.76 -11.39
C THR A 9 12.82 9.53 -10.55
N ALA A 10 12.73 10.13 -9.35
CA ALA A 10 11.52 10.08 -8.53
C ALA A 10 10.29 10.58 -9.29
N ARG A 11 10.41 11.72 -9.99
CA ARG A 11 9.34 12.25 -10.84
C ARG A 11 8.97 11.30 -11.98
N GLN A 12 9.95 10.65 -12.60
CA GLN A 12 9.71 9.66 -13.65
C GLN A 12 8.96 8.44 -13.10
N VAL A 13 9.35 7.95 -11.92
CA VAL A 13 8.70 6.83 -11.25
C VAL A 13 7.26 7.17 -10.84
N ARG A 14 7.02 8.35 -10.26
CA ARG A 14 5.65 8.83 -9.97
C ARG A 14 4.79 8.89 -11.24
N ASN A 15 5.36 9.37 -12.36
CA ASN A 15 4.65 9.39 -13.64
C ASN A 15 4.33 7.98 -14.16
N LYS A 16 5.23 7.01 -13.99
CA LYS A 16 4.96 5.59 -14.31
C LYS A 16 3.82 5.06 -13.43
N ASN A 17 3.91 5.27 -12.11
CA ASN A 17 2.89 4.84 -11.15
C ASN A 17 1.50 5.40 -11.52
N ASN A 18 1.41 6.69 -11.82
CA ASN A 18 0.15 7.33 -12.23
C ASN A 18 -0.45 6.71 -13.50
N LYS A 19 0.38 6.35 -14.48
CA LYS A 19 -0.08 5.67 -15.70
C LYS A 19 -0.60 4.26 -15.40
N ILE A 20 0.14 3.50 -14.59
CA ILE A 20 -0.24 2.16 -14.15
C ILE A 20 -1.57 2.21 -13.39
N PHE A 21 -1.72 3.16 -12.46
CA PHE A 21 -2.96 3.34 -11.72
C PHE A 21 -4.13 3.72 -12.63
N ALA A 22 -3.95 4.62 -13.59
CA ALA A 22 -4.99 4.97 -14.54
C ALA A 22 -5.48 3.76 -15.37
N GLN A 23 -4.56 2.87 -15.76
CA GLN A 23 -4.89 1.61 -16.43
C GLN A 23 -5.62 0.66 -15.47
N PHE A 24 -5.16 0.55 -14.22
CA PHE A 24 -5.83 -0.25 -13.20
C PHE A 24 -7.27 0.20 -12.99
N GLN A 25 -7.54 1.51 -12.89
CA GLN A 25 -8.89 2.07 -12.72
C GLN A 25 -9.86 1.67 -13.83
N GLN A 26 -9.36 1.47 -15.06
CA GLN A 26 -10.16 1.05 -16.22
C GLN A 26 -10.32 -0.48 -16.30
N SER A 27 -9.63 -1.23 -15.44
CA SER A 27 -9.59 -2.68 -15.51
C SER A 27 -10.78 -3.36 -14.78
N PRO A 28 -11.13 -4.60 -15.17
CA PRO A 28 -12.08 -5.41 -14.42
C PRO A 28 -11.65 -5.70 -12.98
N TYR A 29 -10.35 -5.65 -12.68
CA TYR A 29 -9.84 -5.88 -11.33
C TYR A 29 -10.23 -4.76 -10.38
N PHE A 30 -10.29 -3.52 -10.87
CA PHE A 30 -10.76 -2.37 -10.10
C PHE A 30 -12.27 -2.36 -9.93
N SER A 31 -13.02 -2.59 -11.01
CA SER A 31 -14.49 -2.54 -10.95
C SER A 31 -15.12 -3.62 -10.06
N LYS A 32 -14.43 -4.77 -9.90
CA LYS A 32 -14.83 -5.86 -9.00
C LYS A 32 -14.57 -5.59 -7.51
N MET A 33 -13.76 -4.59 -7.18
CA MET A 33 -13.52 -4.23 -5.77
C MET A 33 -14.79 -3.65 -5.13
N PHE A 34 -14.91 -3.78 -3.81
CA PHE A 34 -15.91 -3.01 -3.06
C PHE A 34 -15.75 -1.50 -3.27
N LYS A 35 -16.85 -0.75 -3.21
CA LYS A 35 -16.84 0.70 -3.44
C LYS A 35 -15.92 1.48 -2.50
N TYR A 36 -15.78 1.04 -1.25
CA TYR A 36 -14.83 1.69 -0.34
C TYR A 36 -13.38 1.44 -0.76
N CYS A 37 -13.03 0.23 -1.23
CA CYS A 37 -11.70 -0.04 -1.78
C CYS A 37 -11.42 0.81 -3.03
N GLN A 38 -12.39 0.96 -3.93
CA GLN A 38 -12.25 1.82 -5.12
C GLN A 38 -11.92 3.28 -4.76
N LYS A 39 -12.52 3.81 -3.68
CA LYS A 39 -12.26 5.17 -3.20
C LYS A 39 -10.85 5.33 -2.65
N GLU A 40 -10.35 4.34 -1.92
CA GLU A 40 -9.03 4.38 -1.28
C GLU A 40 -7.89 3.96 -2.23
N ALA A 41 -8.22 3.29 -3.35
CA ALA A 41 -7.23 2.64 -4.20
C ALA A 41 -6.15 3.57 -4.76
N LYS A 42 -6.49 4.83 -5.04
CA LYS A 42 -5.51 5.83 -5.50
C LYS A 42 -4.42 6.03 -4.45
N TYR A 43 -4.82 6.35 -3.23
CA TYR A 43 -3.91 6.59 -2.12
C TYR A 43 -3.07 5.34 -1.81
N VAL A 44 -3.68 4.16 -1.81
CA VAL A 44 -2.95 2.90 -1.58
C VAL A 44 -1.85 2.70 -2.62
N VAL A 45 -2.16 2.83 -3.91
CA VAL A 45 -1.18 2.58 -4.99
C VAL A 45 -0.11 3.66 -5.05
N GLU A 46 -0.48 4.92 -4.77
CA GLU A 46 0.48 6.03 -4.66
C GLU A 46 1.47 5.76 -3.51
N GLU A 47 0.99 5.49 -2.30
CA GLU A 47 1.82 5.23 -1.12
C GLU A 47 2.73 4.01 -1.31
N LEU A 48 2.21 2.90 -1.85
CA LEU A 48 3.05 1.72 -2.13
C LEU A 48 4.20 2.06 -3.09
N GLY A 49 3.91 2.82 -4.15
CA GLY A 49 4.92 3.21 -5.12
C GLY A 49 5.94 4.19 -4.56
N GLU A 50 5.50 5.17 -3.75
CA GLU A 50 6.39 6.13 -3.10
C GLU A 50 7.30 5.46 -2.09
N PHE A 51 6.78 4.62 -1.21
CA PHE A 51 7.59 3.92 -0.21
C PHE A 51 8.63 3.00 -0.86
N LEU A 52 8.24 2.24 -1.88
CA LEU A 52 9.18 1.35 -2.57
C LEU A 52 10.29 2.11 -3.28
N TYR A 53 9.98 3.25 -3.89
CA TYR A 53 11.02 4.01 -4.57
C TYR A 53 11.88 4.81 -3.59
N ASP A 54 11.26 5.57 -2.68
CA ASP A 54 11.99 6.50 -1.82
C ASP A 54 12.87 5.76 -0.78
N TYR A 55 12.47 4.58 -0.32
CA TYR A 55 13.25 3.80 0.65
C TYR A 55 14.11 2.70 0.04
N GLU A 56 13.65 2.08 -1.05
CA GLU A 56 14.29 0.87 -1.59
C GLU A 56 14.78 1.05 -3.04
N LEU A 57 14.53 2.21 -3.65
CA LEU A 57 14.86 2.52 -5.05
C LEU A 57 14.29 1.51 -6.05
N ILE A 58 13.15 0.90 -5.69
CA ILE A 58 12.45 -0.08 -6.50
C ILE A 58 11.49 0.64 -7.43
N GLU A 59 11.66 0.39 -8.73
CA GLU A 59 10.79 0.91 -9.78
C GLU A 59 9.64 -0.06 -10.08
N PRO A 60 8.57 0.40 -10.77
CA PRO A 60 7.41 -0.45 -11.04
C PRO A 60 7.69 -1.75 -11.78
N GLU A 61 8.73 -1.77 -12.61
CA GLU A 61 9.18 -2.95 -13.35
C GLU A 61 9.73 -4.06 -12.44
N ASP A 62 10.13 -3.71 -11.21
CA ASP A 62 10.75 -4.61 -10.24
C ASP A 62 9.80 -4.93 -9.06
N TRP A 63 8.56 -4.43 -9.08
CA TRP A 63 7.59 -4.65 -8.01
C TRP A 63 7.24 -6.12 -7.81
N THR A 64 7.04 -6.50 -6.56
CA THR A 64 6.54 -7.82 -6.15
C THR A 64 5.49 -7.65 -5.07
N ILE A 65 4.64 -8.67 -4.91
CA ILE A 65 3.64 -8.65 -3.83
C ILE A 65 4.29 -8.63 -2.44
N ASN A 66 5.39 -9.34 -2.22
CA ASN A 66 6.09 -9.36 -0.94
C ASN A 66 6.59 -7.97 -0.53
N GLN A 67 7.09 -7.21 -1.50
CA GLN A 67 7.49 -5.81 -1.29
C GLN A 67 6.28 -4.94 -0.92
N PHE A 68 5.14 -5.08 -1.59
CA PHE A 68 3.90 -4.39 -1.21
C PHE A 68 3.47 -4.72 0.22
N LEU A 69 3.50 -6.01 0.59
CA LEU A 69 3.17 -6.45 1.94
C LEU A 69 4.15 -5.87 2.97
N GLY A 70 5.45 -5.83 2.66
CA GLY A 70 6.45 -5.17 3.51
C GLY A 70 6.14 -3.69 3.74
N GLN A 71 5.71 -2.95 2.71
CA GLN A 71 5.40 -1.53 2.84
C GLN A 71 4.13 -1.24 3.63
N THR A 72 3.20 -2.18 3.77
CA THR A 72 1.97 -1.95 4.55
C THR A 72 2.28 -1.54 5.99
N TYR A 73 3.32 -2.12 6.61
CA TYR A 73 3.78 -1.75 7.95
C TYR A 73 4.40 -0.35 7.99
N ASN A 74 5.14 0.03 6.96
CA ASN A 74 5.70 1.39 6.86
C ASN A 74 4.58 2.42 6.71
N ILE A 75 3.59 2.16 5.86
CA ILE A 75 2.40 3.01 5.67
C ILE A 75 1.62 3.12 6.99
N GLN A 76 1.39 2.02 7.70
CA GLN A 76 0.69 2.06 9.00
C GLN A 76 1.43 2.88 10.06
N ARG A 77 2.76 2.79 10.11
CA ARG A 77 3.56 3.50 11.12
C ARG A 77 3.82 4.97 10.80
N LYS A 78 3.92 5.32 9.51
CA LYS A 78 4.40 6.63 9.07
C LYS A 78 3.30 7.52 8.50
N CYS A 79 2.19 6.95 8.07
CA CYS A 79 1.10 7.70 7.44
C CYS A 79 -0.14 7.75 8.35
N MET A 80 -0.80 8.91 8.36
CA MET A 80 -2.02 9.14 9.14
C MET A 80 -3.24 8.95 8.23
N TYR A 81 -3.69 7.70 8.11
CA TYR A 81 -4.87 7.34 7.32
C TYR A 81 -6.02 6.81 8.20
N SER A 82 -7.22 6.81 7.63
CA SER A 82 -8.43 6.37 8.33
C SER A 82 -8.46 4.84 8.53
N LYS A 83 -9.31 4.37 9.45
CA LYS A 83 -9.59 2.93 9.60
C LYS A 83 -10.11 2.30 8.29
N ILE A 84 -10.85 3.07 7.48
CA ILE A 84 -11.38 2.61 6.20
C ILE A 84 -10.23 2.37 5.20
N PHE A 85 -9.23 3.25 5.17
CA PHE A 85 -8.04 3.07 4.36
C PHE A 85 -7.30 1.78 4.74
N PHE A 86 -7.02 1.56 6.02
CA PHE A 86 -6.32 0.35 6.48
C PHE A 86 -7.11 -0.93 6.24
N LYS A 87 -8.46 -0.85 6.31
CA LYS A 87 -9.34 -1.96 5.91
C LYS A 87 -9.33 -2.21 4.39
N ALA A 88 -9.10 -1.17 3.58
CA ALA A 88 -9.04 -1.24 2.13
C ALA A 88 -7.67 -1.72 1.63
N LEU A 89 -6.58 -1.29 2.27
CA LEU A 89 -5.19 -1.53 1.90
C LEU A 89 -4.90 -2.96 1.43
N PRO A 90 -5.10 -4.01 2.25
CA PRO A 90 -4.80 -5.38 1.83
C PRO A 90 -5.68 -5.85 0.65
N LYS A 91 -6.94 -5.42 0.61
CA LYS A 91 -7.89 -5.78 -0.47
C LYS A 91 -7.50 -5.08 -1.78
N VAL A 92 -7.05 -3.83 -1.73
CA VAL A 92 -6.53 -3.11 -2.90
C VAL A 92 -5.26 -3.78 -3.39
N ILE A 93 -4.32 -4.13 -2.50
CA ILE A 93 -3.09 -4.86 -2.86
C ILE A 93 -3.41 -6.13 -3.63
N TYR A 94 -4.41 -6.91 -3.20
CA TYR A 94 -4.79 -8.15 -3.87
C TYR A 94 -5.26 -7.90 -5.31
N HIS A 95 -6.23 -7.01 -5.47
CA HIS A 95 -6.78 -6.70 -6.79
C HIS A 95 -5.75 -6.03 -7.71
N PHE A 96 -4.89 -5.17 -7.15
CA PHE A 96 -3.82 -4.53 -7.91
C PHE A 96 -2.74 -5.53 -8.31
N SER A 97 -2.41 -6.50 -7.45
CA SER A 97 -1.45 -7.57 -7.79
C SER A 97 -1.94 -8.45 -8.93
N LEU A 98 -3.24 -8.79 -8.95
CA LEU A 98 -3.85 -9.50 -10.08
C LEU A 98 -3.77 -8.69 -11.38
N PHE A 99 -3.99 -7.38 -11.30
CA PHE A 99 -3.84 -6.50 -12.45
C PHE A 99 -2.39 -6.46 -12.94
N CYS A 100 -1.43 -6.32 -12.02
CA CYS A 100 -0.01 -6.29 -12.33
C CYS A 100 0.48 -7.59 -12.98
N GLU A 101 0.13 -8.75 -12.40
CA GLU A 101 0.43 -10.07 -12.96
C GLU A 101 -0.12 -10.20 -14.39
N LYS A 102 -1.39 -9.84 -14.60
CA LYS A 102 -2.03 -9.98 -15.90
C LYS A 102 -1.39 -9.12 -17.00
N ASN A 103 -0.84 -7.96 -16.62
CA ASN A 103 -0.27 -6.99 -17.54
C ASN A 103 1.27 -7.00 -17.57
N ASN A 104 1.92 -7.97 -16.93
CA ASN A 104 3.39 -8.07 -16.81
C ASN A 104 4.03 -6.79 -16.23
N ILE A 105 3.41 -6.21 -15.20
CA ILE A 105 3.94 -5.06 -14.46
C ILE A 105 4.58 -5.62 -13.20
N GLY A 106 5.89 -5.50 -13.07
CA GLY A 106 6.61 -6.14 -11.97
C GLY A 106 6.73 -7.65 -12.14
N SER A 107 7.27 -8.30 -11.11
CA SER A 107 7.50 -9.75 -11.02
C SER A 107 6.50 -10.42 -10.08
N PHE A 108 5.21 -10.18 -10.29
CA PHE A 108 4.13 -10.77 -9.49
C PHE A 108 3.92 -12.23 -9.84
N LYS A 109 4.19 -13.12 -8.88
CA LYS A 109 3.99 -14.57 -9.03
C LYS A 109 2.59 -14.96 -8.60
N LYS A 110 1.90 -15.73 -9.45
CA LYS A 110 0.53 -16.18 -9.21
C LYS A 110 0.40 -16.94 -7.89
N GLU A 111 1.35 -17.81 -7.56
CA GLU A 111 1.34 -18.61 -6.33
C GLU A 111 1.36 -17.71 -5.09
N LYS A 112 2.14 -16.61 -5.13
CA LYS A 112 2.20 -15.64 -4.03
C LYS A 112 0.94 -14.80 -3.89
N ILE A 113 0.25 -14.50 -5.00
CA ILE A 113 -1.05 -13.85 -4.96
C ILE A 113 -2.10 -14.79 -4.35
N GLU A 114 -2.04 -16.08 -4.66
CA GLU A 114 -2.95 -17.10 -4.12
C GLU A 114 -2.73 -17.34 -2.62
N GLU A 115 -1.47 -17.41 -2.16
CA GLU A 115 -1.10 -17.42 -0.74
C GLU A 115 -1.70 -16.21 -0.02
N PHE A 116 -1.44 -14.99 -0.54
CA PHE A 116 -1.99 -13.77 0.05
C PHE A 116 -3.52 -13.76 0.10
N TRP A 117 -4.20 -14.33 -0.89
CA TRP A 117 -5.65 -14.47 -0.87
C TRP A 117 -6.16 -15.43 0.21
N GLN A 118 -5.39 -16.47 0.55
CA GLN A 118 -5.72 -17.34 1.68
C GLN A 118 -5.65 -16.56 2.99
N ASP A 119 -4.55 -15.84 3.24
CA ASP A 119 -4.38 -14.98 4.42
C ASP A 119 -5.52 -13.97 4.58
N LEU A 120 -5.98 -13.38 3.47
CA LEU A 120 -7.12 -12.44 3.48
C LEU A 120 -8.44 -13.08 3.88
N ARG A 121 -8.68 -14.32 3.44
CA ARG A 121 -9.91 -15.05 3.78
C ARG A 121 -9.91 -15.55 5.21
N GLU A 122 -8.73 -15.85 5.74
CA GLU A 122 -8.53 -16.26 7.13
C GLU A 122 -8.58 -15.09 8.12
N GLY A 123 -8.64 -13.84 7.61
CA GLY A 123 -8.82 -12.64 8.43
C GLY A 123 -7.52 -12.06 9.00
N TYR A 124 -6.35 -12.63 8.66
CA TYR A 124 -5.04 -12.24 9.20
C TYR A 124 -4.81 -10.71 9.20
N TYR A 125 -5.15 -10.04 8.11
CA TYR A 125 -4.94 -8.60 7.96
C TYR A 125 -6.00 -7.73 8.65
N GLU A 126 -7.17 -8.28 8.97
CA GLU A 126 -8.18 -7.56 9.76
C GLU A 126 -7.73 -7.40 11.21
N ASP A 127 -6.95 -8.37 11.71
CA ASP A 127 -6.33 -8.35 13.05
C ASP A 127 -4.93 -7.69 13.07
N THR A 128 -4.36 -7.32 11.92
CA THR A 128 -3.01 -6.74 11.84
C THR A 128 -3.04 -5.22 11.61
N PHE A 129 -3.96 -4.73 10.76
CA PHE A 129 -4.02 -3.31 10.42
C PHE A 129 -5.04 -2.56 11.28
N TYR A 130 -4.52 -1.80 12.23
CA TYR A 130 -5.31 -0.90 13.09
C TYR A 130 -5.20 0.54 12.59
N SER A 131 -6.17 1.39 12.96
CA SER A 131 -6.01 2.82 12.71
C SER A 131 -4.85 3.34 13.59
N SER A 132 -3.80 3.87 12.94
CA SER A 132 -2.72 4.59 13.66
C SER A 132 -3.23 5.84 14.38
N TRP A 133 -4.47 6.25 14.09
CA TRP A 133 -5.17 7.37 14.69
C TRP A 133 -5.61 7.08 16.13
N GLU A 134 -6.24 5.94 16.43
CA GLU A 134 -6.75 5.64 17.79
C GLU A 134 -5.62 5.32 18.77
N GLU A 135 -4.67 4.47 18.40
CA GLU A 135 -3.51 4.17 19.26
C GLU A 135 -2.57 5.38 19.39
N GLY A 136 -2.26 6.06 18.29
CA GLY A 136 -1.40 7.25 18.31
C GLY A 136 -2.05 8.43 19.04
N TYR A 137 -3.36 8.60 18.96
CA TYR A 137 -4.09 9.59 19.76
C TYR A 137 -4.10 9.20 21.25
N GLN A 138 -4.32 7.94 21.61
CA GLN A 138 -4.30 7.50 23.00
C GLN A 138 -2.91 7.61 23.65
N ILE A 139 -1.85 7.29 22.90
CA ILE A 139 -0.47 7.46 23.36
C ILE A 139 -0.15 8.94 23.57
N ARG A 140 -0.44 9.80 22.58
CA ARG A 140 -0.26 11.25 22.73
C ARG A 140 -1.10 11.83 23.86
N GLN A 141 -2.35 11.39 24.03
CA GLN A 141 -3.21 11.79 25.16
C GLN A 141 -2.60 11.41 26.52
N ARG A 142 -2.00 10.22 26.65
CA ARG A 142 -1.26 9.83 27.86
C ARG A 142 -0.05 10.71 28.11
N GLU A 143 0.76 10.94 27.07
CA GLU A 143 1.94 11.79 27.16
C GLU A 143 1.57 13.23 27.54
N TYR A 144 0.55 13.82 26.89
CA TYR A 144 0.06 15.15 27.23
C TYR A 144 -0.52 15.24 28.64
N LYS A 145 -1.26 14.22 29.11
CA LYS A 145 -1.75 14.20 30.51
C LYS A 145 -0.60 14.20 31.52
N ILE A 146 0.46 13.42 31.26
CA ILE A 146 1.65 13.37 32.13
C ILE A 146 2.37 14.73 32.18
N PHE A 147 2.36 15.50 31.08
CA PHE A 147 3.00 16.81 31.01
C PHE A 147 2.22 17.96 31.68
N PHE A 148 0.92 17.82 31.92
CA PHE A 148 0.06 18.88 32.51
C PHE A 148 -0.43 18.57 33.93
N GLU A 149 0.08 17.51 34.57
CA GLU A 149 -0.21 17.16 35.98
C GLU A 149 0.92 17.56 36.97
N PHE A 150 1.71 18.61 36.65
CA PHE A 150 2.65 19.25 37.57
C PHE A 150 2.28 20.72 37.85
#